data_AF-A0A497FH65-F1
#
_entry.id   AF-A0A497FH65-F1
#
_cell.length_a   1.000
_cell.length_b   1.000
_cell.length_c   1.000
_cell.angle_alpha   90.00
_cell.angle_beta   90.00
_cell.angle_gamma   90.00
#
_symmetry.space_group_name_H-M   'P 1'
#
loop_
_entity.id
_entity.type
_entity.pdbx_description
1 polymer ?
#
loop_
_entity_poly.entity_id
_entity_poly.type
_entity_poly.pdbx_seq_one_letter_code
_entity_poly.pdbx_strand_id
1 'polypeptide(L)'
;MNTRIISLISVFAALNFAIALLNKFFLGSSSFIGVSIAHITVDAILCTALLITVIKISNKPGIATLVGFITGLLMMFFGTKGPAPIAWLLRGLILDIIVFGLYRSKCELLCYSLAAFLAFLAQTFVGKILYLSLFMPAKAWATLTSTLFIPLVFIGSSLSILGAYLAVKKIIPVIA
;
A
#
# COMPACT_ATOMS: atom_id res chain seq x y z
N MET A 1 15.64 -18.29 -6.33
CA MET A 1 15.06 -17.69 -5.10
C MET A 1 14.98 -18.77 -4.03
N ASN A 2 15.41 -18.52 -2.80
CA ASN A 2 15.42 -19.55 -1.72
C ASN A 2 13.98 -19.80 -1.23
N THR A 3 13.63 -21.04 -0.86
CA THR A 3 12.34 -21.45 -0.27
C THR A 3 11.92 -20.57 0.89
N ARG A 4 12.86 -20.12 1.73
CA ARG A 4 12.59 -19.19 2.83
C ARG A 4 12.01 -17.85 2.35
N ILE A 5 12.52 -17.32 1.24
CA ILE A 5 12.06 -16.03 0.68
C ILE A 5 10.69 -16.20 0.03
N ILE A 6 10.48 -17.32 -0.68
CA ILE A 6 9.18 -17.65 -1.26
C ILE A 6 8.12 -17.72 -0.15
N SER A 7 8.40 -18.45 0.93
CA SER A 7 7.51 -18.57 2.08
C SER A 7 7.20 -17.22 2.73
N LEU A 8 8.21 -16.36 2.93
CA LEU A 8 8.00 -14.99 3.42
C LEU A 8 7.08 -14.18 2.49
N ILE A 9 7.33 -14.19 1.18
CA ILE A 9 6.48 -13.49 0.22
C ILE A 9 5.04 -14.00 0.30
N SER A 10 4.83 -15.32 0.32
CA SER A 10 3.50 -15.93 0.39
C SER A 10 2.76 -15.54 1.67
N VAL A 11 3.40 -15.63 2.84
CA VAL A 11 2.79 -15.28 4.13
C VAL A 11 2.44 -13.79 4.19
N PHE A 12 3.36 -12.91 3.81
CA PHE A 12 3.11 -11.47 3.85
C PHE A 12 2.09 -11.02 2.81
N ALA A 13 2.03 -11.66 1.63
CA ALA A 13 1.00 -11.40 0.64
C ALA A 13 -0.39 -11.84 1.14
N ALA A 14 -0.48 -13.02 1.77
CA ALA A 14 -1.73 -13.50 2.37
C ALA A 14 -2.23 -12.58 3.50
N LEU A 15 -1.32 -12.13 4.38
CA LEU A 15 -1.65 -11.20 5.47
C LEU A 15 -2.08 -9.82 4.94
N ASN A 16 -1.35 -9.25 3.98
CA ASN A 16 -1.73 -7.99 3.35
C ASN A 16 -3.09 -8.11 2.65
N PHE A 17 -3.33 -9.21 1.94
CA PHE A 17 -4.61 -9.48 1.32
C PHE A 17 -5.74 -9.57 2.35
N ALA A 18 -5.54 -10.30 3.45
CA ALA A 18 -6.54 -10.44 4.50
C ALA A 18 -6.93 -9.08 5.11
N ILE A 19 -5.95 -8.23 5.40
CA ILE A 19 -6.19 -6.86 5.90
C ILE A 19 -6.92 -6.04 4.85
N ALA A 20 -6.42 -6.02 3.61
CA ALA A 20 -7.00 -5.22 2.54
C ALA A 20 -8.43 -5.67 2.18
N LEU A 21 -8.77 -6.94 2.40
CA LEU A 21 -10.12 -7.46 2.25
C LEU A 21 -11.08 -6.89 3.31
N LEU A 22 -10.58 -6.51 4.50
CA LEU A 22 -11.38 -5.90 5.56
C LEU A 22 -12.11 -4.65 5.07
N ASN A 23 -11.51 -3.92 4.11
CA ASN A 23 -12.12 -2.76 3.48
C ASN A 23 -13.55 -2.97 2.96
N LYS A 24 -13.89 -4.21 2.57
CA LYS A 24 -15.23 -4.57 2.09
C LYS A 24 -16.29 -4.57 3.19
N PHE A 25 -15.88 -4.82 4.43
CA PHE A 25 -16.79 -4.94 5.58
C PHE A 25 -17.02 -3.59 6.28
N PHE A 26 -16.17 -2.60 6.06
CA PHE A 26 -16.38 -1.26 6.59
C PHE A 26 -17.38 -0.47 5.71
N LEU A 27 -18.59 -0.27 6.25
CA LEU A 27 -19.65 0.57 5.68
C LEU A 27 -19.15 2.00 5.47
N GLY A 28 -18.85 2.36 4.23
CA GLY A 28 -18.32 3.70 3.93
C GLY A 28 -18.13 4.05 2.45
N SER A 29 -18.51 3.18 1.50
CA SER A 29 -18.52 3.53 0.08
C SER A 29 -19.77 4.36 -0.27
N SER A 30 -20.03 5.45 0.45
CA SER A 30 -20.94 6.46 -0.07
C SER A 30 -20.25 7.15 -1.26
N SER A 31 -21.01 7.41 -2.33
CA SER A 31 -20.52 8.02 -3.57
C SER A 31 -19.78 9.35 -3.36
N PHE A 32 -19.97 9.99 -2.19
CA PHE A 32 -19.33 11.25 -1.77
C PHE A 32 -17.91 11.10 -1.22
N ILE A 33 -17.53 9.96 -0.65
CA ILE A 33 -16.23 9.80 0.05
C ILE A 33 -15.15 9.31 -0.92
N GLY A 34 -15.53 8.65 -2.02
CA GLY A 34 -14.63 8.30 -3.13
C GLY A 34 -13.58 7.21 -2.82
N VAL A 35 -13.32 6.92 -1.53
CA VAL A 35 -12.40 5.93 -0.94
C VAL A 35 -12.99 5.39 0.37
N SER A 36 -12.76 4.11 0.71
CA SER A 36 -13.21 3.56 2.00
C SER A 36 -12.39 4.12 3.18
N ILE A 37 -13.03 4.37 4.33
CA ILE A 37 -12.34 4.80 5.56
C ILE A 37 -11.31 3.77 6.01
N ALA A 38 -11.61 2.48 5.84
CA ALA A 38 -10.67 1.40 6.16
C ALA A 38 -9.42 1.42 5.27
N HIS A 39 -9.55 1.84 4.01
CA HIS A 39 -8.40 2.01 3.12
C HIS A 39 -7.47 3.11 3.63
N ILE A 40 -8.04 4.20 4.14
CA ILE A 40 -7.30 5.38 4.62
C ILE A 40 -6.71 5.15 6.02
N THR A 41 -7.26 4.21 6.79
CA THR A 41 -6.85 3.95 8.18
C THR A 41 -6.14 2.60 8.32
N VAL A 42 -6.89 1.51 8.28
CA VAL A 42 -6.39 0.14 8.51
C VAL A 42 -5.34 -0.25 7.48
N ASP A 43 -5.63 -0.09 6.18
CA ASP A 43 -4.67 -0.44 5.12
C ASP A 43 -3.47 0.50 5.10
N ALA A 44 -3.69 1.79 5.35
CA ALA A 44 -2.63 2.77 5.42
C ALA A 44 -1.61 2.38 6.50
N ILE A 45 -2.07 1.96 7.68
CA ILE A 45 -1.20 1.62 8.81
C ILE A 45 -0.66 0.19 8.68
N LEU A 46 -1.55 -0.81 8.67
CA LEU A 46 -1.17 -2.21 8.83
C LEU A 46 -0.49 -2.79 7.59
N CYS A 47 -1.01 -2.52 6.39
CA CYS A 47 -0.38 -3.03 5.17
C CYS A 47 0.98 -2.36 4.93
N THR A 48 1.13 -1.08 5.31
CA THR A 48 2.44 -0.41 5.29
C THR A 48 3.41 -1.05 6.26
N ALA A 49 2.96 -1.33 7.49
CA ALA A 49 3.78 -1.98 8.49
C ALA A 49 4.29 -3.34 7.98
N LEU A 50 3.39 -4.18 7.43
CA LEU A 50 3.75 -5.48 6.88
C LEU A 50 4.75 -5.38 5.71
N LEU A 51 4.53 -4.46 4.77
CA LEU A 51 5.45 -4.27 3.64
C LEU A 51 6.84 -3.81 4.09
N ILE A 52 6.93 -2.89 5.06
CA ILE A 52 8.23 -2.47 5.59
C ILE A 52 8.88 -3.59 6.41
N THR A 53 8.10 -4.33 7.19
CA THR A 53 8.60 -5.49 7.93
C THR A 53 9.21 -6.53 7.00
N VAL A 54 8.55 -6.91 5.89
CA VAL A 54 9.11 -7.91 4.96
C VAL A 54 10.37 -7.40 4.25
N ILE A 55 10.44 -6.10 3.91
CA ILE A 55 11.67 -5.49 3.39
C ILE A 55 12.81 -5.65 4.40
N LYS A 56 12.56 -5.34 5.68
CA LYS A 56 13.59 -5.41 6.72
C LYS A 56 14.06 -6.83 7.02
N ILE A 57 13.14 -7.81 7.09
CA ILE A 57 13.49 -9.22 7.32
C ILE A 57 14.30 -9.77 6.15
N SER A 58 13.88 -9.46 4.93
CA SER A 58 14.50 -10.03 3.73
C SER A 58 15.79 -9.31 3.33
N ASN A 59 15.88 -8.02 3.62
CA ASN A 59 16.92 -7.09 3.17
C ASN A 59 17.27 -7.27 1.68
N LYS A 60 16.25 -7.46 0.86
CA LYS A 60 16.39 -7.68 -0.59
C LYS A 60 15.46 -6.77 -1.38
N PRO A 61 15.95 -6.15 -2.47
CA PRO A 61 15.12 -5.34 -3.33
C PRO A 61 14.08 -6.20 -4.06
N GLY A 62 12.91 -5.63 -4.29
CA GLY A 62 11.83 -6.23 -5.07
C GLY A 62 10.87 -7.11 -4.27
N ILE A 63 11.16 -7.38 -3.00
CA ILE A 63 10.32 -8.24 -2.15
C ILE A 63 8.99 -7.56 -1.84
N ALA A 64 8.99 -6.26 -1.51
CA ALA A 64 7.74 -5.55 -1.29
C ALA A 64 6.92 -5.41 -2.57
N THR A 65 7.59 -5.19 -3.71
CA THR A 65 6.96 -5.17 -5.04
C THR A 65 6.24 -6.48 -5.33
N LEU A 66 6.90 -7.63 -5.11
CA LEU A 66 6.30 -8.95 -5.31
C LEU A 66 5.12 -9.21 -4.36
N VAL A 67 5.29 -8.89 -3.07
CA VAL A 67 4.21 -9.00 -2.08
C VAL A 67 3.01 -8.14 -2.47
N GLY A 68 3.24 -6.89 -2.89
CA GLY A 68 2.20 -5.99 -3.38
C GLY A 68 1.51 -6.56 -4.62
N PHE A 69 2.26 -6.98 -5.63
CA PHE A 69 1.69 -7.54 -6.85
C PHE A 69 0.81 -8.77 -6.58
N ILE A 70 1.28 -9.73 -5.78
CA ILE A 70 0.50 -10.92 -5.40
C ILE A 70 -0.74 -10.52 -4.61
N THR A 71 -0.63 -9.57 -3.68
CA THR A 71 -1.79 -9.03 -2.94
C THR A 71 -2.83 -8.47 -3.89
N GLY A 72 -2.41 -7.67 -4.88
CA GLY A 72 -3.32 -7.09 -5.87
C GLY A 72 -3.95 -8.14 -6.79
N LEU A 73 -3.23 -9.20 -7.17
CA LEU A 73 -3.79 -10.34 -7.90
C LEU A 73 -4.86 -11.07 -7.07
N LEU A 74 -4.58 -11.38 -5.81
CA LEU A 74 -5.54 -12.00 -4.89
C LEU A 74 -6.80 -11.12 -4.75
N MET A 75 -6.61 -9.81 -4.57
CA MET A 75 -7.71 -8.87 -4.54
C MET A 75 -8.55 -8.91 -5.83
N MET A 76 -7.94 -8.99 -7.00
CA MET A 76 -8.65 -9.09 -8.28
C MET A 76 -9.51 -10.36 -8.35
N PHE A 77 -8.97 -11.52 -7.99
CA PHE A 77 -9.72 -12.79 -7.98
C PHE A 77 -10.91 -12.79 -7.02
N PHE A 78 -10.82 -12.04 -5.91
CA PHE A 78 -11.90 -11.92 -4.94
C PHE A 78 -12.86 -10.75 -5.24
N GLY A 79 -12.95 -10.29 -6.49
CA GLY A 79 -13.97 -9.34 -6.92
C GLY A 79 -13.73 -7.91 -6.44
N THR A 80 -12.48 -7.50 -6.27
CA THR A 80 -12.14 -6.07 -6.12
C THR A 80 -11.87 -5.44 -7.49
N LYS A 81 -11.66 -4.11 -7.50
CA LYS A 81 -11.52 -3.32 -8.73
C LYS A 81 -10.31 -3.78 -9.55
N GLY A 82 -10.48 -3.85 -10.87
CA GLY A 82 -9.46 -4.27 -11.85
C GLY A 82 -8.05 -3.64 -11.75
N PRO A 83 -7.85 -2.37 -11.31
CA PRO A 83 -6.50 -1.81 -11.19
C PRO A 83 -5.72 -2.25 -9.94
N ALA A 84 -6.28 -3.14 -9.09
CA ALA A 84 -5.63 -3.57 -7.85
C ALA A 84 -4.21 -4.14 -8.05
N PRO A 85 -3.91 -5.02 -9.03
CA PRO A 85 -2.56 -5.54 -9.25
C PRO A 85 -1.52 -4.43 -9.48
N ILE A 86 -1.87 -3.44 -10.30
CA ILE A 86 -0.96 -2.34 -10.66
C ILE A 86 -0.78 -1.38 -9.50
N ALA A 87 -1.87 -1.02 -8.80
CA ALA A 87 -1.81 -0.12 -7.66
C ALA A 87 -0.96 -0.71 -6.52
N TRP A 88 -1.18 -1.98 -6.17
CA TRP A 88 -0.41 -2.64 -5.11
C TRP A 88 1.04 -2.92 -5.51
N LEU A 89 1.30 -3.26 -6.78
CA LEU A 89 2.66 -3.35 -7.31
C LEU A 89 3.39 -2.01 -7.15
N LEU A 90 2.75 -0.90 -7.50
CA LEU A 90 3.33 0.44 -7.37
C LEU A 90 3.68 0.80 -5.92
N ARG A 91 2.83 0.42 -4.95
CA ARG A 91 3.13 0.61 -3.52
C ARG A 91 4.43 -0.08 -3.13
N GLY A 92 4.54 -1.36 -3.47
CA GLY A 92 5.74 -2.13 -3.16
C GLY A 92 6.98 -1.58 -3.89
N LEU A 93 6.82 -1.17 -5.15
CA LEU A 93 7.88 -0.61 -5.97
C LEU A 93 8.46 0.68 -5.39
N ILE A 94 7.62 1.60 -4.93
CA ILE A 94 8.10 2.86 -4.35
C ILE A 94 8.87 2.60 -3.06
N LEU A 95 8.42 1.66 -2.22
CA LEU A 95 9.16 1.25 -1.04
C LEU A 95 10.53 0.68 -1.42
N ASP A 96 10.57 -0.23 -2.40
CA ASP A 96 11.83 -0.85 -2.86
C ASP A 96 12.79 0.18 -3.47
N ILE A 97 12.30 1.10 -4.31
CA ILE A 97 13.11 2.16 -4.94
C ILE A 97 13.70 3.10 -3.89
N ILE A 98 12.90 3.55 -2.93
CA ILE A 98 13.39 4.50 -1.92
C ILE A 98 14.40 3.80 -1.01
N VAL A 99 14.07 2.62 -0.46
CA VAL A 99 14.93 1.94 0.51
C VAL A 99 16.24 1.44 -0.13
N PHE A 100 16.16 0.79 -1.29
CA PHE A 100 17.33 0.16 -1.92
C PHE A 100 17.96 1.01 -3.02
N GLY A 101 17.16 1.70 -3.83
CA GLY A 101 17.66 2.53 -4.93
C GLY A 101 18.30 3.83 -4.44
N LEU A 102 17.57 4.61 -3.63
CA LEU A 102 18.03 5.91 -3.15
C LEU A 102 18.93 5.78 -1.91
N TYR A 103 18.49 5.02 -0.91
CA TYR A 103 19.18 4.93 0.38
C TYR A 103 20.10 3.70 0.53
N ARG A 104 20.20 2.83 -0.50
CA ARG A 104 21.12 1.67 -0.53
C ARG A 104 21.07 0.82 0.75
N SER A 105 19.87 0.52 1.23
CA SER A 105 19.60 -0.22 2.48
C SER A 105 19.99 0.50 3.78
N LYS A 106 20.51 1.72 3.73
CA LYS A 106 20.85 2.54 4.91
C LYS A 106 19.70 3.49 5.27
N CYS A 107 18.50 2.94 5.35
CA CYS A 107 17.27 3.71 5.57
C CYS A 107 16.95 3.79 7.07
N GLU A 108 16.83 5.00 7.60
CA GLU A 108 16.36 5.28 8.97
C GLU A 108 14.85 5.53 9.00
N LEU A 109 14.28 5.79 10.19
CA LEU A 109 12.84 6.01 10.36
C LEU A 109 12.30 7.10 9.42
N LEU A 110 12.98 8.23 9.27
CA LEU A 110 12.54 9.31 8.37
C LEU A 110 12.44 8.86 6.92
N CYS A 111 13.41 8.06 6.46
CA CYS A 111 13.40 7.48 5.12
C CYS A 111 12.22 6.50 4.95
N TYR A 112 11.97 5.61 5.93
CA TYR A 112 10.82 4.71 5.90
C TYR A 112 9.47 5.45 5.95
N SER A 113 9.39 6.54 6.72
CA SER A 113 8.20 7.39 6.80
C SER A 113 7.91 8.09 5.48
N LEU A 114 8.94 8.64 4.82
CA LEU A 114 8.80 9.23 3.49
C LEU A 114 8.40 8.18 2.46
N ALA A 115 9.03 7.00 2.50
CA ALA A 115 8.72 5.91 1.61
C ALA A 115 7.26 5.43 1.76
N ALA A 116 6.80 5.26 3.01
CA ALA A 116 5.42 4.91 3.32
C ALA A 116 4.43 5.93 2.76
N PHE A 117 4.67 7.22 3.04
CA PHE A 117 3.82 8.31 2.59
C PHE A 117 3.68 8.31 1.07
N LEU A 118 4.81 8.31 0.35
CA LEU A 118 4.83 8.34 -1.11
C LEU A 118 4.22 7.07 -1.73
N ALA A 119 4.49 5.90 -1.15
CA ALA A 119 3.98 4.63 -1.64
C ALA A 119 2.46 4.54 -1.52
N PHE A 120 1.88 4.98 -0.40
CA PHE A 120 0.43 5.01 -0.20
C PHE A 120 -0.24 6.05 -1.10
N LEU A 121 0.36 7.25 -1.19
CA LEU A 121 -0.11 8.35 -2.04
C LEU A 121 -0.20 7.89 -3.50
N ALA A 122 0.89 7.35 -4.03
CA ALA A 122 0.97 6.91 -5.42
C ALA A 122 0.06 5.71 -5.70
N GLN A 123 0.01 4.70 -4.82
CA GLN A 123 -0.94 3.60 -4.95
C GLN A 123 -2.37 4.13 -5.11
N THR A 124 -2.78 5.03 -4.23
CA THR A 124 -4.17 5.47 -4.14
C THR A 124 -4.55 6.36 -5.32
N PHE A 125 -3.68 7.30 -5.70
CA PHE A 125 -3.89 8.14 -6.88
C PHE A 125 -3.88 7.34 -8.17
N VAL A 126 -2.84 6.55 -8.43
CA VAL A 126 -2.72 5.76 -9.66
C VAL A 126 -3.83 4.72 -9.74
N GLY A 127 -4.14 4.04 -8.63
CA GLY A 127 -5.26 3.10 -8.58
C GLY A 127 -6.61 3.75 -8.92
N LYS A 128 -6.87 4.96 -8.41
CA LYS A 128 -8.10 5.71 -8.72
C LYS A 128 -8.13 6.20 -10.15
N ILE A 129 -7.04 6.80 -10.65
CA ILE A 129 -6.94 7.29 -12.03
C ILE A 129 -7.14 6.13 -13.00
N LEU A 130 -6.45 5.02 -12.79
CA LEU A 130 -6.57 3.84 -13.65
C LEU A 130 -7.98 3.25 -13.60
N TYR A 131 -8.62 3.25 -12.43
CA TYR A 131 -10.03 2.85 -12.31
C TYR A 131 -10.95 3.74 -13.14
N LEU A 132 -10.77 5.06 -13.05
CA LEU A 132 -11.61 6.02 -13.77
C LEU A 132 -11.37 5.97 -15.28
N SER A 133 -10.13 5.83 -15.73
CA SER A 133 -9.77 5.74 -17.15
C SER A 133 -10.29 4.49 -17.83
N LEU A 134 -10.23 3.34 -17.14
CA LEU A 134 -10.53 2.05 -17.77
C LEU A 134 -11.98 1.59 -17.59
N PHE A 135 -12.67 2.05 -16.52
CA PHE A 135 -13.94 1.45 -16.11
C PHE A 135 -15.08 2.44 -15.89
N MET A 136 -14.87 3.75 -16.03
CA MET A 136 -15.89 4.77 -15.77
C MET A 136 -16.07 5.76 -16.92
N PRO A 137 -17.28 6.30 -17.13
CA PRO A 137 -17.52 7.31 -18.15
C PRO A 137 -16.86 8.64 -17.78
N ALA A 138 -16.52 9.47 -18.77
CA ALA A 138 -15.83 10.76 -18.60
C ALA A 138 -16.51 11.68 -17.55
N LYS A 139 -17.84 11.69 -17.48
CA LYS A 139 -18.62 12.46 -16.48
C LYS A 139 -18.30 12.09 -15.02
N ALA A 140 -17.83 10.87 -14.76
CA ALA A 140 -17.44 10.44 -13.42
C ALA A 140 -16.10 11.04 -12.96
N TRP A 141 -15.30 11.61 -13.87
CA TRP A 141 -14.03 12.26 -13.51
C TRP A 141 -14.22 13.52 -12.67
N ALA A 142 -15.38 14.18 -12.78
CA ALA A 142 -15.75 15.28 -11.91
C ALA A 142 -15.75 14.88 -10.42
N THR A 143 -15.95 13.59 -10.10
CA THR A 143 -15.84 13.11 -8.71
C THR A 143 -14.42 13.17 -8.15
N LEU A 144 -13.37 13.25 -8.96
CA LEU A 144 -12.01 13.37 -8.45
C LEU A 144 -11.77 14.74 -7.78
N THR A 145 -12.39 15.79 -8.32
CA THR A 145 -12.24 17.18 -7.86
C THR A 145 -13.39 17.63 -6.96
N SER A 146 -14.59 17.03 -7.09
CA SER A 146 -15.77 17.40 -6.29
C SER A 146 -15.95 16.62 -4.99
N THR A 147 -15.16 15.56 -4.76
CA THR A 147 -15.25 14.73 -3.53
C THR A 147 -14.11 15.00 -2.56
N LEU A 148 -14.26 14.51 -1.33
CA LEU A 148 -13.20 14.52 -0.30
C LEU A 148 -12.01 13.58 -0.63
N PHE A 149 -11.93 13.03 -1.84
CA PHE A 149 -10.89 12.11 -2.27
C PHE A 149 -9.49 12.66 -1.95
N ILE A 150 -9.13 13.84 -2.45
CA ILE A 150 -7.78 14.39 -2.31
C ILE A 150 -7.39 14.57 -0.83
N PRO A 151 -8.17 15.28 0.02
CA PRO A 151 -7.87 15.38 1.45
C PRO A 151 -7.72 14.03 2.15
N LEU A 152 -8.60 13.07 1.83
CA LEU A 152 -8.57 11.75 2.45
C LEU A 152 -7.34 10.93 2.05
N VAL A 153 -6.88 11.04 0.80
CA VAL A 153 -5.62 10.39 0.40
C VAL A 153 -4.43 10.99 1.15
N PHE A 154 -4.40 12.31 1.36
CA PHE A 154 -3.34 12.93 2.18
C PHE A 154 -3.39 12.46 3.63
N ILE A 155 -4.58 12.35 4.23
CA ILE A 155 -4.74 11.79 5.59
C ILE A 155 -4.22 10.36 5.65
N GLY A 156 -4.60 9.51 4.68
CA GLY A 156 -4.14 8.12 4.65
C GLY A 156 -2.63 8.00 4.43
N SER A 157 -2.07 8.86 3.60
CA SER A 157 -0.62 8.95 3.39
C SER A 157 0.09 9.33 4.68
N SER A 158 -0.43 10.29 5.44
CA SER A 158 0.09 10.66 6.76
C SER A 158 -0.05 9.52 7.77
N LEU A 159 -1.19 8.82 7.79
CA LEU A 159 -1.41 7.66 8.67
C LEU A 159 -0.46 6.51 8.35
N SER A 160 -0.04 6.34 7.09
CA SER A 160 0.94 5.31 6.72
C SER A 160 2.30 5.47 7.42
N ILE A 161 2.65 6.69 7.85
CA ILE A 161 3.84 6.96 8.67
C ILE A 161 3.76 6.21 10.01
N LEU A 162 2.57 6.06 10.59
CA LEU A 162 2.39 5.22 11.78
C LEU A 162 2.70 3.76 11.48
N GLY A 163 2.35 3.27 10.30
CA GLY A 163 2.73 1.94 9.83
C GLY A 163 4.25 1.75 9.76
N ALA A 164 4.96 2.74 9.20
CA ALA A 164 6.42 2.77 9.20
C ALA A 164 7.00 2.77 10.62
N TYR A 165 6.45 3.59 11.51
CA TYR A 165 6.86 3.62 12.92
C TYR A 165 6.68 2.26 13.60
N LEU A 166 5.51 1.62 13.45
CA LEU A 166 5.24 0.29 14.03
C LEU A 166 6.25 -0.75 13.52
N ALA A 167 6.48 -0.80 12.21
CA ALA A 167 7.44 -1.74 11.64
C ALA A 167 8.87 -1.53 12.15
N VAL A 168 9.31 -0.27 12.20
CA VAL A 168 10.72 0.12 12.43
C VAL A 168 11.06 0.23 13.91
N LYS A 169 10.10 0.52 14.79
CA LYS A 169 10.34 0.72 16.24
C LYS A 169 9.71 -0.34 17.14
N LYS A 170 8.68 -1.05 16.69
CA LYS A 170 7.97 -2.05 17.53
C LYS A 170 8.17 -3.48 17.05
N ILE A 171 8.09 -3.74 15.75
CA ILE A 171 8.18 -5.11 15.21
C ILE A 171 9.64 -5.52 14.99
N ILE A 172 10.42 -4.69 14.29
CA ILE A 172 11.85 -4.93 14.05
C ILE A 172 12.59 -3.64 14.41
N PRO A 173 12.95 -3.44 15.69
CA PRO A 173 13.55 -2.19 16.13
C PRO A 173 14.85 -1.90 15.38
N VAL A 174 14.98 -0.69 14.81
CA VAL A 174 16.29 -0.14 14.44
C VAL A 174 16.96 0.28 15.73
N ILE A 175 18.02 -0.45 16.10
CA ILE A 175 18.99 0.00 17.09
C ILE A 175 19.84 1.02 16.34
N ALA A 176 19.72 2.29 16.75
CA ALA A 176 20.55 3.39 16.26
C ALA A 176 21.95 3.28 16.87
#